data_AF-A0A7T7FR09-F1
#
_entry.id   AF-A0A7T7FR09-F1
#
_cell.length_a   1.000
_cell.length_b   1.000
_cell.length_c   1.000
_cell.angle_alpha   90.00
_cell.angle_beta   90.00
_cell.angle_gamma   90.00
#
_symmetry.space_group_name_H-M   'P 1'
#
loop_
_entity.id
_entity.type
_entity.pdbx_description
1 polymer ?
#
loop_
_entity_poly.entity_id
_entity_poly.type
_entity_poly.pdbx_seq_one_letter_code
_entity_poly.pdbx_strand_id
1 'polypeptide(L)'
;NGASFFFICIYMHIARGLYYGSYLYKETWNIGVVLLLLVMMTAFVGYVLPWGQMSFWGATVITNLLSAVPYMGDALVQWIWGGFSVDNATLTRFFAFHFLLPFIIAAATILHLLFLHETGSNNPIGLNSDADKISFHPYFTYKDLLGFVIMLLSLTLLALFSPNLLGDPENFTPANPLVTPPHIKPEWYFLF
;
A
#
# COMPACT_ATOMS: atom_id res chain seq x y z
N ASN A 1 5.14 9.09 6.27
CA ASN A 1 5.06 10.07 5.17
C ASN A 1 5.19 9.45 3.79
N GLY A 2 6.31 8.82 3.42
CA GLY A 2 6.46 8.17 2.10
C GLY A 2 5.36 7.14 1.81
N ALA A 3 5.06 6.25 2.76
CA ALA A 3 3.95 5.30 2.65
C ALA A 3 2.59 5.99 2.42
N SER A 4 2.28 7.05 3.17
CA SER A 4 1.07 7.86 2.96
C SER A 4 0.99 8.41 1.54
N PHE A 5 2.08 8.96 1.02
CA PHE A 5 2.15 9.46 -0.36
C PHE A 5 1.97 8.35 -1.39
N PHE A 6 2.46 7.14 -1.12
CA PHE A 6 2.19 5.97 -1.96
C PHE A 6 0.69 5.69 -2.05
N PHE A 7 -0.03 5.65 -0.92
CA PHE A 7 -1.48 5.43 -0.92
C PHE A 7 -2.27 6.56 -1.55
N ILE A 8 -1.88 7.83 -1.35
CA ILE A 8 -2.46 8.97 -2.06
C ILE A 8 -2.37 8.74 -3.58
N CYS A 9 -1.18 8.39 -4.08
CA CYS A 9 -0.97 8.09 -5.50
C CYS A 9 -1.80 6.90 -5.98
N ILE A 10 -1.81 5.79 -5.23
CA ILE A 10 -2.59 4.59 -5.58
C ILE A 10 -4.09 4.92 -5.66
N TYR A 11 -4.65 5.63 -4.70
CA TYR A 11 -6.07 5.95 -4.69
C TYR A 11 -6.45 6.90 -5.82
N MET A 12 -5.63 7.90 -6.12
CA MET A 12 -5.81 8.73 -7.32
C MET A 12 -5.71 7.90 -8.61
N HIS A 13 -4.76 6.96 -8.68
CA HIS A 13 -4.57 6.09 -9.84
C HIS A 13 -5.77 5.17 -10.07
N ILE A 14 -6.31 4.56 -9.02
CA ILE A 14 -7.52 3.73 -9.06
C ILE A 14 -8.73 4.58 -9.45
N ALA A 15 -8.92 5.75 -8.82
CA ALA A 15 -10.02 6.66 -9.13
C ALA A 15 -10.00 7.08 -10.60
N ARG A 16 -8.83 7.40 -11.15
CA ARG A 16 -8.65 7.66 -12.59
C ARG A 16 -9.11 6.47 -13.42
N GLY A 17 -8.69 5.26 -13.06
CA GLY A 17 -9.05 4.06 -13.81
C GLY A 17 -10.55 3.75 -13.80
N LEU A 18 -11.23 4.01 -12.68
CA LEU A 18 -12.68 3.92 -12.57
C LEU A 18 -13.38 4.99 -13.42
N TYR A 19 -12.97 6.26 -13.26
CA TYR A 19 -13.62 7.40 -13.92
C TYR A 19 -13.54 7.32 -15.45
N TYR A 20 -12.38 6.93 -16.00
CA TYR A 20 -12.16 6.85 -17.45
C TYR A 20 -12.40 5.44 -18.04
N GLY A 21 -12.90 4.48 -17.26
CA GLY A 21 -13.15 3.13 -17.75
C GLY A 21 -11.88 2.34 -18.11
N SER A 22 -10.72 2.69 -17.55
CA SER A 22 -9.46 1.96 -17.80
C SER A 22 -9.47 0.53 -17.25
N TYR A 23 -10.41 0.19 -16.36
CA TYR A 23 -10.60 -1.19 -15.88
C TYR A 23 -11.03 -2.17 -16.98
N LEU A 24 -11.45 -1.67 -18.16
CA LEU A 24 -11.73 -2.49 -19.33
C LEU A 24 -10.48 -3.20 -19.88
N TYR A 25 -9.28 -2.69 -19.57
CA TYR A 25 -8.02 -3.40 -19.78
C TYR A 25 -7.82 -4.41 -18.66
N LYS A 26 -8.55 -5.52 -18.75
CA LYS A 26 -8.72 -6.50 -17.66
C LYS A 26 -7.40 -6.99 -17.07
N GLU A 27 -6.41 -7.25 -17.91
CA GLU A 27 -5.17 -7.88 -17.46
C GLU A 27 -4.34 -6.88 -16.66
N THR A 28 -4.16 -5.69 -17.21
CA THR A 28 -3.57 -4.53 -16.53
C THR A 28 -4.33 -4.22 -15.23
N TRP A 29 -5.66 -4.16 -15.26
CA TRP A 29 -6.50 -3.85 -14.11
C TRP A 29 -6.37 -4.89 -12.99
N ASN A 30 -6.48 -6.18 -13.32
CA ASN A 30 -6.39 -7.28 -12.35
C ASN A 30 -5.00 -7.33 -11.69
N ILE A 31 -3.92 -7.10 -12.45
CA ILE A 31 -2.58 -6.94 -11.86
C ILE A 31 -2.52 -5.69 -10.98
N GLY A 32 -3.20 -4.61 -11.35
CA GLY A 32 -3.36 -3.41 -10.52
C GLY A 32 -4.03 -3.71 -9.17
N VAL A 33 -5.04 -4.57 -9.14
CA VAL A 33 -5.66 -5.05 -7.90
C VAL A 33 -4.67 -5.86 -7.05
N VAL A 34 -3.89 -6.75 -7.67
CA VAL A 34 -2.84 -7.51 -6.98
C VAL A 34 -1.78 -6.56 -6.40
N LEU A 35 -1.35 -5.54 -7.16
CA LEU A 35 -0.42 -4.52 -6.69
C LEU A 35 -0.96 -3.75 -5.48
N LEU A 36 -2.24 -3.36 -5.50
CA LEU A 36 -2.88 -2.74 -4.35
C LEU A 36 -2.78 -3.64 -3.12
N LEU A 37 -3.17 -4.91 -3.22
CA LEU A 37 -3.13 -5.86 -2.10
C LEU A 37 -1.70 -6.09 -1.58
N LEU A 38 -0.71 -6.18 -2.48
CA LEU A 38 0.71 -6.30 -2.09
C LEU A 38 1.21 -5.06 -1.35
N VAL A 39 0.86 -3.85 -1.81
CA VAL A 39 1.24 -2.61 -1.14
C VAL A 39 0.55 -2.47 0.22
N MET A 40 -0.73 -2.83 0.31
CA MET A 40 -1.47 -2.88 1.58
C MET A 40 -0.79 -3.83 2.57
N MET A 41 -0.45 -5.05 2.14
CA MET A 41 0.26 -6.02 2.96
C MET A 41 1.63 -5.48 3.40
N THR A 42 2.41 -4.92 2.47
CA THR A 42 3.75 -4.37 2.74
C THR A 42 3.70 -3.24 3.77
N ALA A 43 2.75 -2.31 3.61
CA ALA A 43 2.58 -1.19 4.53
C ALA A 43 2.17 -1.67 5.92
N PHE A 44 1.19 -2.58 5.99
CA PHE A 44 0.74 -3.16 7.26
C PHE A 44 1.90 -3.83 8.03
N VAL A 45 2.62 -4.77 7.40
CA VAL A 45 3.74 -5.45 8.10
C VAL A 45 4.88 -4.48 8.44
N GLY A 46 5.05 -3.41 7.65
CA GLY A 46 6.00 -2.34 7.92
C GLY A 46 5.63 -1.49 9.14
N TYR A 47 4.34 -1.21 9.32
CA TYR A 47 3.85 -0.44 10.45
C TYR A 47 3.97 -1.19 11.78
N VAL A 48 4.13 -2.51 11.76
CA VAL A 48 4.40 -3.32 12.96
C VAL A 48 5.84 -3.15 13.46
N LEU A 49 6.79 -2.85 12.58
CA LEU A 49 8.24 -2.89 12.88
C LEU A 49 8.74 -1.93 13.96
N PRO A 50 8.19 -0.69 14.11
CA PRO A 50 8.59 0.21 15.20
C PRO A 50 8.24 -0.32 16.60
N TRP A 51 7.36 -1.33 16.70
CA TRP A 51 6.96 -1.98 17.94
C TRP A 51 6.39 -1.03 19.02
N GLY A 52 5.60 -0.05 18.57
CA GLY A 52 4.81 0.81 19.45
C GLY A 52 3.44 0.21 19.79
N GLN A 53 2.63 0.94 20.57
CA GLN A 53 1.30 0.49 20.97
C GLN A 53 0.38 0.21 19.78
N MET A 54 0.28 1.14 18.83
CA MET A 54 -0.58 0.96 17.65
C MET A 54 -0.04 -0.16 16.73
N SER A 55 1.28 -0.28 16.61
CA SER A 55 1.93 -1.39 15.89
C SER A 55 1.50 -2.75 16.44
N PHE A 56 1.63 -2.97 17.75
CA PHE A 56 1.35 -4.25 18.39
C PHE A 56 -0.14 -4.59 18.39
N TRP A 57 -0.98 -3.65 18.80
CA TRP A 57 -2.42 -3.88 18.91
C TRP A 57 -3.10 -3.91 17.54
N GLY A 58 -2.63 -3.11 16.58
CA GLY A 58 -3.05 -3.21 15.18
C GLY A 58 -2.71 -4.57 14.58
N ALA A 59 -1.49 -5.07 14.81
CA ALA A 59 -1.11 -6.42 14.39
C ALA A 59 -2.02 -7.48 15.00
N THR A 60 -2.26 -7.40 16.31
CA THR A 60 -3.13 -8.33 17.04
C THR A 60 -4.54 -8.36 16.47
N VAL A 61 -5.19 -7.20 16.31
CA VAL A 61 -6.57 -7.12 15.83
C VAL A 61 -6.69 -7.57 14.38
N ILE A 62 -5.85 -7.06 13.47
CA ILE A 62 -5.98 -7.30 12.03
C ILE A 62 -5.69 -8.76 11.68
N THR A 63 -4.63 -9.35 12.23
CA THR A 63 -4.31 -10.76 11.94
C THR A 63 -5.34 -11.71 12.57
N ASN A 64 -5.91 -11.35 13.72
CA ASN A 64 -6.94 -12.16 14.36
C ASN A 64 -8.26 -12.18 13.60
N LEU A 65 -8.48 -11.31 12.60
CA LEU A 65 -9.64 -11.41 11.70
C LEU A 65 -9.68 -12.76 10.97
N LEU A 66 -8.53 -13.41 10.76
CA LEU A 66 -8.46 -14.74 10.15
C LEU A 66 -9.03 -15.85 11.04
N SER A 67 -9.17 -15.62 12.36
CA SER A 67 -9.85 -16.57 13.26
C SER A 67 -11.31 -16.82 12.86
N ALA A 68 -11.93 -15.89 12.13
CA ALA A 68 -13.28 -16.02 11.62
C ALA A 68 -13.42 -17.07 10.49
N VAL A 69 -12.32 -17.59 9.94
CA VAL A 69 -12.35 -18.67 8.94
C VAL A 69 -12.79 -19.98 9.61
N PRO A 70 -13.90 -20.62 9.17
CA PRO A 70 -14.40 -21.83 9.81
C PRO A 70 -13.37 -22.96 9.80
N TYR A 71 -13.33 -23.73 10.90
CA TYR A 71 -12.50 -24.92 11.13
C TYR A 71 -10.98 -24.69 11.21
N MET A 72 -10.42 -23.73 10.47
CA MET A 72 -8.98 -23.52 10.37
C MET A 72 -8.51 -22.16 10.91
N GLY A 73 -9.42 -21.25 11.28
CA GLY A 73 -9.09 -19.87 11.65
C GLY A 73 -8.03 -19.75 12.74
N ASP A 74 -8.24 -20.41 13.88
CA ASP A 74 -7.28 -20.37 15.01
C ASP A 74 -5.90 -20.90 14.60
N ALA A 75 -5.86 -21.98 13.82
CA ALA A 75 -4.63 -22.56 13.32
C ALA A 75 -3.90 -21.60 12.36
N LEU A 76 -4.62 -20.90 11.50
CA LEU A 76 -4.05 -19.89 10.59
C LEU A 76 -3.45 -18.71 11.36
N VAL A 77 -4.16 -18.21 12.38
CA VAL A 77 -3.69 -17.09 13.21
C VAL A 77 -2.41 -17.47 13.96
N GLN A 78 -2.42 -18.60 14.67
CA GLN A 78 -1.25 -19.07 15.42
C GLN A 78 -0.07 -19.39 14.48
N TRP A 79 -0.34 -19.90 13.28
CA TRP A 79 0.68 -20.13 12.27
C TRP A 79 1.33 -18.82 11.81
N ILE A 80 0.53 -17.78 11.55
CA ILE A 80 1.02 -16.44 11.20
C ILE A 80 1.82 -15.82 12.35
N TRP A 81 1.38 -15.97 13.59
CA TRP A 81 2.10 -15.43 14.74
C TRP A 81 3.38 -16.20 15.04
N GLY A 82 3.38 -17.52 14.84
CA GLY A 82 4.45 -18.39 15.28
C GLY A 82 4.40 -18.70 16.78
N GLY A 83 3.21 -18.61 17.36
CA GLY A 83 2.97 -18.71 18.79
C GLY A 83 1.50 -18.45 19.13
N PHE A 84 1.20 -18.27 20.41
CA PHE A 84 -0.17 -18.07 20.90
C PHE A 84 -0.62 -16.60 20.87
N SER A 85 0.30 -15.66 20.65
CA SER A 85 0.05 -14.23 20.54
C SER A 85 1.07 -13.60 19.60
N VAL A 86 0.83 -12.36 19.20
CA VAL A 86 1.86 -11.51 18.56
C VAL A 86 3.03 -11.36 19.53
N ASP A 87 4.23 -11.74 19.10
CA ASP A 87 5.46 -11.67 19.89
C ASP A 87 6.70 -11.59 18.97
N ASN A 88 7.91 -11.76 19.50
CA ASN A 88 9.18 -11.66 18.78
C ASN A 88 9.26 -12.54 17.52
N ALA A 89 8.67 -13.74 17.56
CA ALA A 89 8.58 -14.63 16.40
C ALA A 89 7.78 -13.99 15.25
N THR A 90 6.74 -13.23 15.57
CA THR A 90 5.91 -12.46 14.63
C THR A 90 6.66 -11.25 14.08
N LEU A 91 7.36 -10.51 14.94
CA LEU A 91 8.12 -9.33 14.51
C LEU A 91 9.23 -9.70 13.52
N THR A 92 9.98 -10.76 13.81
CA THR A 92 11.12 -11.20 12.97
C THR A 92 10.66 -11.62 11.57
N ARG A 93 9.56 -12.36 11.45
CA ARG A 93 8.99 -12.75 10.15
C ARG A 93 8.36 -11.57 9.41
N PHE A 94 7.71 -10.65 10.12
CA PHE A 94 7.13 -9.46 9.50
C PHE A 94 8.21 -8.54 8.95
N PHE A 95 9.36 -8.43 9.60
CA PHE A 95 10.54 -7.78 9.04
C PHE A 95 10.98 -8.44 7.73
N ALA A 96 11.11 -9.77 7.70
CA ALA A 96 11.50 -10.50 6.49
C ALA A 96 10.49 -10.31 5.35
N PHE A 97 9.18 -10.36 5.63
CA PHE A 97 8.14 -10.08 4.63
C PHE A 97 8.16 -8.63 4.16
N HIS A 98 8.27 -7.67 5.08
CA HIS A 98 8.34 -6.25 4.74
C HIS A 98 9.53 -5.94 3.82
N PHE A 99 10.65 -6.64 4.00
CA PHE A 99 11.80 -6.54 3.12
C PHE A 99 11.56 -7.19 1.76
N LEU A 100 10.96 -8.38 1.71
CA LEU A 100 10.76 -9.15 0.48
C LEU A 100 9.68 -8.56 -0.44
N LEU A 101 8.53 -8.17 0.12
CA LEU A 101 7.35 -7.78 -0.64
C LEU A 101 7.58 -6.59 -1.60
N PRO A 102 8.37 -5.54 -1.26
CA PRO A 102 8.73 -4.48 -2.20
C PRO A 102 9.36 -4.98 -3.51
N PHE A 103 10.18 -6.04 -3.46
CA PHE A 103 10.78 -6.61 -4.67
C PHE A 103 9.74 -7.38 -5.51
N ILE A 104 8.78 -8.04 -4.85
CA ILE A 104 7.65 -8.67 -5.53
C ILE A 104 6.75 -7.61 -6.19
N ILE A 105 6.52 -6.47 -5.52
CA ILE A 105 5.80 -5.33 -6.08
C ILE A 105 6.51 -4.79 -7.33
N ALA A 106 7.84 -4.68 -7.30
CA ALA A 106 8.61 -4.26 -8.47
C ALA A 106 8.42 -5.22 -9.66
N ALA A 107 8.49 -6.52 -9.42
CA ALA A 107 8.24 -7.54 -10.45
C ALA A 107 6.80 -7.49 -10.99
N ALA A 108 5.80 -7.36 -10.12
CA ALA A 108 4.40 -7.21 -10.52
C ALA A 108 4.15 -5.91 -11.29
N THR A 109 4.89 -4.83 -11.00
CA THR A 109 4.81 -3.56 -11.74
C THR A 109 5.33 -3.71 -13.16
N ILE A 110 6.41 -4.47 -13.36
CA ILE A 110 6.90 -4.79 -14.72
C ILE A 110 5.82 -5.53 -15.51
N LEU A 111 5.17 -6.53 -14.89
CA LEU A 111 4.08 -7.27 -15.53
C LEU A 111 2.87 -6.37 -15.84
N HIS A 112 2.52 -5.48 -14.92
CA HIS A 112 1.45 -4.49 -15.10
C HIS A 112 1.71 -3.59 -16.31
N LEU A 113 2.95 -3.09 -16.45
CA LEU A 113 3.36 -2.26 -17.58
C LEU A 113 3.46 -3.05 -18.90
N LEU A 114 3.85 -4.32 -18.85
CA LEU A 114 3.87 -5.20 -20.03
C LEU A 114 2.46 -5.31 -20.63
N PHE A 115 1.45 -5.65 -19.82
CA PHE A 115 0.07 -5.72 -20.31
C PHE A 115 -0.49 -4.36 -20.75
N LEU A 116 -0.07 -3.27 -20.09
CA LEU A 116 -0.42 -1.93 -20.56
C LEU A 116 0.17 -1.64 -21.96
N HIS A 117 1.38 -2.12 -22.25
CA HIS A 117 2.03 -1.90 -23.54
C HIS A 117 1.41 -2.73 -24.68
N GLU A 118 0.71 -3.83 -24.39
CA GLU A 118 -0.03 -4.59 -25.41
C GLU A 118 -1.19 -3.79 -26.01
N THR A 119 -1.88 -2.96 -25.21
CA THR A 119 -3.01 -2.14 -25.67
C THR A 119 -2.66 -0.68 -25.90
N GLY A 120 -1.63 -0.18 -25.22
CA GLY A 120 -1.41 1.24 -25.03
C GLY A 120 -2.35 1.87 -23.98
N SER A 121 -2.08 3.13 -23.66
CA SER A 121 -2.85 3.90 -22.67
C SER A 121 -4.26 4.26 -23.15
N ASN A 122 -5.21 4.34 -22.21
CA ASN A 122 -6.50 5.00 -22.44
C ASN A 122 -6.32 6.54 -22.44
N ASN A 123 -7.33 7.27 -22.91
CA ASN A 123 -7.38 8.73 -22.92
C ASN A 123 -8.72 9.27 -22.37
N PRO A 124 -8.80 10.56 -22.00
CA PRO A 124 -9.99 11.12 -21.35
C PRO A 124 -11.29 11.05 -22.17
N ILE A 125 -11.21 10.97 -23.49
CA ILE A 125 -12.38 10.92 -24.39
C ILE A 125 -12.90 9.49 -24.52
N GLY A 126 -12.09 8.47 -24.18
CA GLY A 126 -12.47 7.05 -24.23
C GLY A 126 -12.60 6.47 -25.64
N LEU A 127 -12.17 7.21 -26.66
CA LEU A 127 -12.13 6.76 -28.07
C LEU A 127 -10.73 6.23 -28.43
N ASN A 128 -10.61 5.47 -29.52
CA ASN A 128 -9.29 5.06 -30.01
C ASN A 128 -8.47 6.30 -30.42
N SER A 129 -7.27 6.44 -29.84
CA SER A 129 -6.35 7.57 -30.08
C SER A 129 -5.26 7.28 -31.13
N ASP A 130 -5.32 6.16 -31.87
CA ASP A 130 -4.30 5.75 -32.84
C ASP A 130 -4.01 6.81 -33.92
N ALA A 131 -5.04 7.57 -34.31
CA ALA A 131 -4.92 8.62 -35.31
C ALA A 131 -4.12 9.85 -34.84
N ASP A 132 -3.90 10.02 -33.53
CA ASP A 132 -3.26 11.20 -32.93
C ASP A 132 -2.28 10.81 -31.81
N LYS A 133 -1.44 9.80 -32.07
CA LYS A 133 -0.37 9.40 -31.15
C LYS A 133 0.83 10.34 -31.29
N ILE A 134 1.44 10.65 -30.14
CA ILE A 134 2.71 11.36 -30.04
C ILE A 134 3.74 10.48 -29.34
N SER A 135 5.02 10.72 -29.63
CA SER A 135 6.13 10.04 -28.93
C SER A 135 6.09 10.30 -27.42
N PHE A 136 6.47 9.30 -26.62
CA PHE A 136 6.54 9.49 -25.16
C PHE A 136 7.56 10.57 -24.77
N HIS A 137 8.75 10.51 -25.35
CA HIS A 137 9.76 11.57 -25.24
C HIS A 137 9.60 12.55 -26.43
N PRO A 138 9.62 13.87 -26.19
CA PRO A 138 9.86 14.56 -24.91
C PRO A 138 8.60 14.83 -24.07
N TYR A 139 7.42 14.68 -24.66
CA TYR A 139 6.16 15.20 -24.13
C TYR A 139 5.80 14.68 -22.74
N PHE A 140 5.71 13.36 -22.58
CA PHE A 140 5.36 12.75 -21.31
C PHE A 140 6.55 12.67 -20.36
N THR A 141 7.79 12.59 -20.85
CA THR A 141 8.99 12.68 -19.98
C THR A 141 9.03 13.99 -19.19
N TYR A 142 8.81 15.15 -19.84
CA TYR A 142 8.80 16.43 -19.14
C TYR A 142 7.57 16.60 -18.24
N LYS A 143 6.41 16.12 -18.70
CA LYS A 143 5.18 16.15 -17.89
C LYS A 143 5.33 15.33 -16.61
N ASP A 144 5.91 14.14 -16.71
CA ASP A 144 6.14 13.25 -15.57
C ASP A 144 7.19 13.83 -14.62
N LEU A 145 8.25 14.48 -15.15
CA LEU A 145 9.24 15.18 -14.33
C LEU A 145 8.59 16.32 -13.52
N LEU A 146 7.71 17.11 -14.13
CA LEU A 146 6.95 18.13 -13.42
C LEU A 146 6.07 17.53 -12.31
N GLY A 147 5.33 16.47 -12.62
CA GLY A 147 4.50 15.76 -11.64
C GLY A 147 5.33 15.20 -10.48
N PHE A 148 6.50 14.62 -10.77
CA PHE A 148 7.44 14.13 -9.78
C PHE A 148 7.93 15.25 -8.86
N VAL A 149 8.31 16.41 -9.39
CA VAL A 149 8.75 17.56 -8.59
C VAL A 149 7.64 18.05 -7.67
N ILE A 150 6.40 18.14 -8.16
CA ILE A 150 5.24 18.53 -7.33
C ILE A 150 5.04 17.53 -6.18
N MET A 151 4.99 16.22 -6.48
CA MET A 151 4.80 15.19 -5.47
C MET A 151 5.95 15.15 -4.45
N LEU A 152 7.20 15.31 -4.91
CA LEU A 152 8.37 15.35 -4.04
C LEU A 152 8.35 16.59 -3.15
N LEU A 153 7.98 17.76 -3.66
CA LEU A 153 7.83 18.99 -2.88
C LEU A 153 6.75 18.82 -1.80
N SER A 154 5.58 18.28 -2.16
CA SER A 154 4.54 18.01 -1.17
C SER A 154 4.99 17.03 -0.08
N LEU A 155 5.73 15.98 -0.46
CA LEU A 155 6.30 15.03 0.51
C LEU A 155 7.32 15.68 1.43
N THR A 156 8.24 16.49 0.90
CA THR A 156 9.28 17.17 1.70
C THR A 156 8.68 18.22 2.62
N LEU A 157 7.68 18.98 2.17
CA LEU A 157 6.95 19.92 3.02
C LEU A 157 6.31 19.22 4.21
N LEU A 158 5.59 18.11 3.96
CA LEU A 158 5.00 17.32 5.05
C LEU A 158 6.08 16.75 5.98
N ALA A 159 7.11 16.13 5.42
CA ALA A 159 8.15 15.46 6.20
C ALA A 159 9.02 16.43 7.02
N LEU A 160 9.26 17.64 6.56
CA LEU A 160 10.12 18.61 7.24
C LEU A 160 9.34 19.53 8.19
N PHE A 161 8.14 19.97 7.82
CA PHE A 161 7.37 20.93 8.62
C PHE A 161 6.30 20.28 9.51
N SER A 162 5.81 19.09 9.17
CA SER A 162 4.76 18.41 9.94
C SER A 162 4.89 16.88 9.90
N PRO A 163 6.07 16.32 10.30
CA PRO A 163 6.42 14.91 10.08
C PRO A 163 5.44 13.91 10.68
N ASN A 164 4.77 14.26 11.79
CA ASN A 164 3.88 13.38 12.54
C ASN A 164 2.40 13.64 12.27
N LEU A 165 2.05 14.55 11.34
CA LEU A 165 0.65 14.94 11.10
C LEU A 165 -0.27 13.78 10.72
N LEU A 166 0.27 12.79 9.98
CA LEU A 166 -0.48 11.61 9.52
C LEU A 166 -0.26 10.37 10.38
N GLY A 167 0.52 10.49 11.47
CA GLY A 167 0.81 9.39 12.39
C GLY A 167 -0.08 9.42 13.63
N ASP A 168 -0.12 8.31 14.36
CA ASP A 168 -0.80 8.23 15.65
C ASP A 168 0.22 8.40 16.80
N PRO A 169 0.01 9.34 17.75
CA PRO A 169 0.93 9.58 18.85
C PRO A 169 1.14 8.37 19.77
N GLU A 170 0.16 7.46 19.87
CA GLU A 170 0.28 6.25 20.69
C GLU A 170 1.41 5.34 20.22
N ASN A 171 1.78 5.41 18.93
CA ASN A 171 2.87 4.58 18.40
C ASN A 171 4.28 5.06 18.81
N PHE A 172 4.40 6.18 19.53
CA PHE A 172 5.64 6.58 20.20
C PHE A 172 5.82 5.93 21.57
N THR A 173 4.80 5.26 22.11
CA THR A 173 4.89 4.50 23.35
C THR A 173 5.21 3.04 23.01
N PRO A 174 6.23 2.43 23.62
CA PRO A 174 6.55 1.01 23.39
C PRO A 174 5.36 0.10 23.63
N ALA A 175 5.24 -0.96 22.83
CA ALA A 175 4.16 -1.93 22.95
C ALA A 175 4.08 -2.52 24.37
N ASN A 176 2.87 -2.53 24.93
CA ASN A 176 2.58 -3.21 26.19
C ASN A 176 1.40 -4.18 25.99
N PRO A 177 1.63 -5.50 26.05
CA PRO A 177 0.57 -6.50 25.82
C PRO A 177 -0.52 -6.50 26.91
N LEU A 178 -0.29 -5.81 28.04
CA LEU A 178 -1.25 -5.70 29.14
C LEU A 178 -2.05 -4.38 29.11
N VAL A 179 -1.73 -3.46 28.20
CA VAL A 179 -2.38 -2.15 28.13
C VAL A 179 -2.79 -1.85 26.70
N THR A 180 -4.07 -2.07 26.42
CA THR A 180 -4.74 -1.76 25.17
C THR A 180 -5.03 -0.25 25.06
N PRO A 181 -4.65 0.44 23.97
CA PRO A 181 -5.02 1.83 23.74
C PRO A 181 -6.55 2.01 23.69
N PRO A 182 -7.07 3.16 24.11
CA PRO A 182 -8.52 3.40 24.19
C PRO A 182 -9.21 3.38 22.81
N HIS A 183 -8.50 3.76 21.75
CA HIS A 183 -9.05 3.88 20.40
C HIS A 183 -8.10 3.28 19.35
N ILE A 184 -7.88 1.96 19.41
CA ILE A 184 -7.11 1.25 18.38
C ILE A 184 -7.76 1.45 17.01
N LYS A 185 -6.95 1.87 16.04
CA LYS A 185 -7.33 2.05 14.64
C LYS A 185 -6.10 1.82 13.76
N PRO A 186 -6.28 1.43 12.49
CA PRO A 186 -5.17 1.41 11.56
C PRO A 186 -4.82 2.82 11.09
N GLU A 187 -3.75 2.94 10.33
CA GLU A 187 -3.35 4.18 9.67
C GLU A 187 -4.44 4.68 8.71
N TRP A 188 -4.41 5.98 8.42
CA TRP A 188 -5.49 6.68 7.72
C TRP A 188 -5.90 6.03 6.38
N TYR A 189 -4.95 5.42 5.67
CA TYR A 189 -5.19 4.77 4.38
C TYR A 189 -5.95 3.44 4.49
N PHE A 190 -6.30 2.96 5.68
CA PHE A 190 -7.10 1.76 5.93
C PHE A 190 -8.41 2.03 6.68
N LEU A 191 -8.81 3.31 6.84
CA LEU A 191 -10.00 3.65 7.65
C LEU A 191 -11.35 3.42 6.95
N PHE A 192 -11.35 3.23 5.63
CA PHE A 192 -12.56 2.97 4.83
C PHE A 192 -12.83 1.47 4.69
#